data_AF-A0A7S3U0J8-F1
#
_entry.id   AF-A0A7S3U0J8-F1
#
_cell.length_a   1.000
_cell.length_b   1.000
_cell.length_c   1.000
_cell.angle_alpha   90.00
_cell.angle_beta   90.00
_cell.angle_gamma   90.00
#
_symmetry.space_group_name_H-M   'P 1'
#
loop_
_entity.id
_entity.type
_entity.pdbx_description
1 polymer ?
#
loop_
_entity_poly.entity_id
_entity_poly.type
_entity_poly.pdbx_seq_one_letter_code
_entity_poly.pdbx_strand_id
1 'polypeptide(L)'
;GHLSACLHQNMVRSCAIRACRSYVFKPLLYLLLPAELERLIVLDSDIVVVRPLLALWREFDGFISQAVIGLVREQNDVYGPLPAFNGGVQLLHLARMRTSPLYTRMLDWHASGRSRVRTGNYGDQTIYTLIAYQHGLLVHRLGCEWNRQLAYIHPREYSFCSQPCGLLHTNYGLSWVGKAAHEHNASCDTWAAIARSKSFENKTAPAKLRKLMVSHFGDCCRAARPSSISLTPKVSHSRRTRAKWVGSHSPDKHSVTTVIITHLHTVNAKAC
;
A
#
# COMPACT_ATOMS: atom_id res chain seq x y z
N GLY A 1 11.71 -7.50 -22.88
CA GLY A 1 13.03 -8.03 -22.46
C GLY A 1 14.06 -6.93 -22.29
N HIS A 2 14.56 -6.34 -23.39
CA HIS A 2 15.68 -5.40 -23.35
C HIS A 2 15.38 -4.09 -22.60
N LEU A 3 14.23 -3.45 -22.86
CA LEU A 3 13.86 -2.18 -22.22
C LEU A 3 13.73 -2.29 -20.70
N SER A 4 13.06 -3.32 -20.18
CA SER A 4 12.88 -3.50 -18.73
C SER A 4 14.21 -3.78 -18.02
N ALA A 5 15.09 -4.58 -18.61
CA ALA A 5 16.44 -4.78 -18.11
C ALA A 5 17.23 -3.46 -18.08
N CYS A 6 17.07 -2.64 -19.11
CA CYS A 6 17.77 -1.37 -19.23
C CYS A 6 17.36 -0.36 -18.15
N LEU A 7 16.06 -0.12 -18.03
CA LEU A 7 15.49 0.75 -17.00
C LEU A 7 15.91 0.28 -15.60
N HIS A 8 15.80 -1.02 -15.34
CA HIS A 8 16.18 -1.61 -14.06
C HIS A 8 17.66 -1.36 -13.72
N GLN A 9 18.58 -1.64 -14.65
CA GLN A 9 20.02 -1.45 -14.41
C GLN A 9 20.35 0.00 -14.09
N ASN A 10 19.79 0.94 -14.84
CA ASN A 10 20.05 2.36 -14.63
C ASN A 10 19.49 2.86 -13.29
N MET A 11 18.28 2.44 -12.91
CA MET A 11 17.69 2.75 -11.60
C MET A 11 18.45 2.07 -10.44
N VAL A 12 19.03 0.89 -10.65
CA VAL A 12 19.86 0.19 -9.66
C VAL A 12 21.19 0.92 -9.42
N ARG A 13 21.79 1.55 -10.44
CA ARG A 13 23.03 2.33 -10.29
C ARG A 13 22.86 3.51 -9.31
N SER A 14 21.65 4.04 -9.16
CA SER A 14 21.32 5.12 -8.22
C SER A 14 20.85 4.65 -6.83
N CYS A 15 20.80 3.34 -6.57
CA CYS A 15 20.55 2.79 -5.22
C CYS A 15 21.73 3.03 -4.28
N ALA A 16 21.43 3.35 -3.01
CA ALA A 16 22.44 3.56 -1.97
C ALA A 16 22.74 2.29 -1.15
N ILE A 17 21.82 1.33 -1.11
CA ILE A 17 21.98 0.05 -0.39
C ILE A 17 21.57 -1.14 -1.26
N ARG A 18 21.99 -2.35 -0.86
CA ARG A 18 21.64 -3.59 -1.56
C ARG A 18 20.12 -3.84 -1.59
N ALA A 19 19.41 -3.56 -0.49
CA ALA A 19 17.97 -3.78 -0.38
C ALA A 19 17.18 -3.00 -1.45
N CYS A 20 17.55 -1.74 -1.71
CA CYS A 20 16.95 -0.91 -2.77
C CYS A 20 16.90 -1.62 -4.13
N ARG A 21 17.94 -2.40 -4.47
CA ARG A 21 18.03 -3.11 -5.76
C ARG A 21 16.91 -4.13 -5.94
N SER A 22 16.44 -4.71 -4.84
CA SER A 22 15.34 -5.68 -4.85
C SER A 22 13.98 -5.04 -5.01
N TYR A 23 13.83 -3.73 -4.89
CA TYR A 23 12.53 -3.06 -4.99
C TYR A 23 12.28 -2.42 -6.36
N VAL A 24 13.36 -2.06 -7.07
CA VAL A 24 13.32 -1.33 -8.35
C VAL A 24 12.62 -2.08 -9.49
N PHE A 25 12.39 -3.39 -9.37
CA PHE A 25 11.60 -4.12 -10.37
C PHE A 25 10.10 -3.79 -10.30
N LYS A 26 9.58 -3.34 -9.14
CA LYS A 26 8.13 -3.13 -8.92
C LYS A 26 7.52 -2.11 -9.90
N PRO A 27 8.14 -0.93 -10.17
CA PRO A 27 7.67 0.00 -11.20
C PRO A 27 7.70 -0.56 -12.63
N LEU A 28 8.43 -1.66 -12.87
CA LEU A 28 8.60 -2.26 -14.19
C LEU A 28 7.69 -3.47 -14.41
N LEU A 29 6.84 -3.84 -13.44
CA LEU A 29 6.00 -5.03 -13.51
C LEU A 29 5.08 -5.05 -14.74
N TYR A 30 4.64 -3.88 -15.23
CA TYR A 30 3.83 -3.77 -16.44
C TYR A 30 4.56 -4.24 -17.72
N LEU A 31 5.90 -4.26 -17.72
CA LEU A 31 6.75 -4.78 -18.80
C LEU A 31 7.15 -6.25 -18.59
N LEU A 32 7.05 -6.76 -17.36
CA LEU A 32 7.54 -8.08 -16.97
C LEU A 32 6.42 -9.13 -16.94
N LEU A 33 5.19 -8.71 -16.63
CA LEU A 33 4.04 -9.60 -16.48
C LEU A 33 3.24 -9.73 -17.78
N PRO A 34 2.53 -10.87 -17.98
CA PRO A 34 1.72 -11.13 -19.19
C PRO A 34 0.76 -9.99 -19.52
N ALA A 35 0.52 -9.76 -20.82
CA ALA A 35 -0.26 -8.63 -21.32
C ALA A 35 -1.73 -8.69 -20.87
N GLU A 36 -2.25 -9.89 -20.64
CA GLU A 36 -3.61 -10.20 -20.22
C GLU A 36 -3.85 -9.83 -18.75
N LEU A 37 -2.79 -9.73 -17.94
CA LEU A 37 -2.90 -9.29 -16.55
C LEU A 37 -3.05 -7.77 -16.52
N GLU A 38 -4.25 -7.27 -16.20
CA GLU A 38 -4.57 -5.84 -16.27
C GLU A 38 -4.36 -5.08 -14.96
N ARG A 39 -4.53 -5.77 -13.83
CA ARG A 39 -4.52 -5.22 -12.47
C ARG A 39 -3.79 -6.16 -11.54
N LEU A 40 -3.02 -5.62 -10.61
CA LEU A 40 -2.21 -6.38 -9.66
C LEU A 40 -2.19 -5.67 -8.30
N ILE A 41 -2.37 -6.41 -7.22
CA ILE A 41 -2.03 -5.96 -5.87
C ILE A 41 -0.63 -6.48 -5.54
N VAL A 42 0.29 -5.59 -5.15
CA VAL A 42 1.61 -5.93 -4.62
C VAL A 42 1.62 -5.63 -3.13
N LEU A 43 1.95 -6.63 -2.32
CA LEU A 43 2.09 -6.53 -0.87
C LEU A 43 3.51 -6.94 -0.48
N ASP A 44 4.13 -6.20 0.43
CA ASP A 44 5.36 -6.67 1.08
C ASP A 44 5.07 -7.90 1.96
N SER A 45 6.10 -8.70 2.22
CA SER A 45 5.99 -9.97 2.95
C SER A 45 5.75 -9.81 4.45
N ASP A 46 5.90 -8.60 4.97
CA ASP A 46 5.67 -8.21 6.37
C ASP A 46 4.32 -7.48 6.55
N ILE A 47 3.41 -7.62 5.58
CA ILE A 47 2.00 -7.22 5.67
C ILE A 47 1.19 -8.30 6.42
N VAL A 48 0.36 -7.86 7.35
CA VAL A 48 -0.69 -8.62 8.01
C VAL A 48 -2.03 -8.18 7.46
N VAL A 49 -2.81 -9.14 6.96
CA VAL A 49 -4.15 -8.90 6.42
C VAL A 49 -5.17 -8.93 7.56
N VAL A 50 -5.83 -7.80 7.82
CA VAL A 50 -6.83 -7.65 8.88
C VAL A 50 -8.26 -7.69 8.32
N ARG A 51 -8.46 -7.17 7.10
CA ARG A 51 -9.73 -7.20 6.37
C ARG A 51 -9.59 -7.92 5.02
N PRO A 52 -10.68 -8.47 4.44
CA PRO A 52 -10.62 -9.17 3.17
C PRO A 52 -10.00 -8.33 2.04
N LEU A 53 -9.06 -8.91 1.29
CA LEU A 53 -8.39 -8.24 0.16
C LEU A 53 -9.36 -7.83 -0.96
N LEU A 54 -10.56 -8.42 -1.03
CA LEU A 54 -11.60 -7.98 -1.96
C LEU A 54 -11.99 -6.51 -1.74
N ALA A 55 -12.00 -6.04 -0.49
CA ALA A 55 -12.29 -4.64 -0.20
C ALA A 55 -11.16 -3.71 -0.67
N LEU A 56 -9.91 -4.16 -0.58
CA LEU A 56 -8.77 -3.44 -1.18
C LEU A 56 -8.85 -3.45 -2.71
N TRP A 57 -9.23 -4.59 -3.32
CA TRP A 57 -9.36 -4.71 -4.77
C TRP A 57 -10.37 -3.72 -5.36
N ARG A 58 -11.46 -3.45 -4.64
CA ARG A 58 -12.47 -2.46 -5.06
C ARG A 58 -11.96 -1.03 -5.13
N GLU A 59 -10.82 -0.70 -4.51
CA GLU A 59 -10.21 0.63 -4.64
C GLU A 59 -9.79 0.94 -6.08
N PHE A 60 -9.59 -0.08 -6.94
CA PHE A 60 -9.38 0.15 -8.38
C PHE A 60 -10.56 0.86 -9.05
N ASP A 61 -11.80 0.67 -8.56
CA ASP A 61 -12.99 1.28 -9.13
C ASP A 61 -13.00 2.81 -8.91
N GLY A 62 -12.25 3.29 -7.90
CA GLY A 62 -12.04 4.71 -7.61
C GLY A 62 -10.91 5.37 -8.40
N PHE A 63 -10.21 4.63 -9.27
CA PHE A 63 -9.12 5.21 -10.07
C PHE A 63 -9.68 6.14 -11.14
N ILE A 64 -9.37 7.43 -11.02
CA ILE A 64 -9.57 8.39 -12.11
C ILE A 64 -8.86 7.90 -13.39
N SER A 65 -9.30 8.37 -14.56
CA SER A 65 -8.83 7.88 -15.86
C SER A 65 -7.31 7.90 -16.05
N GLN A 66 -6.63 8.87 -15.43
CA GLN A 66 -5.17 9.03 -15.49
C GLN A 66 -4.41 8.19 -14.46
N ALA A 67 -5.05 7.76 -13.38
CA ALA A 67 -4.38 7.02 -12.32
C ALA A 67 -3.98 5.63 -12.82
N VAL A 68 -2.70 5.30 -12.63
CA VAL A 68 -2.10 4.02 -13.02
C VAL A 68 -1.63 3.20 -11.82
N ILE A 69 -1.48 3.85 -10.66
CA ILE A 69 -1.03 3.22 -9.44
C ILE A 69 -1.80 3.74 -8.22
N GLY A 70 -2.16 2.85 -7.31
CA GLY A 70 -2.75 3.17 -6.00
C GLY A 70 -1.73 3.00 -4.90
N LEU A 71 -1.55 4.02 -4.06
CA LEU A 71 -0.53 4.03 -3.00
C LEU A 71 -1.07 4.65 -1.71
N VAL A 72 -0.50 4.23 -0.58
CA VAL A 72 -0.78 4.81 0.73
C VAL A 72 0.35 5.74 1.13
N ARG A 73 0.01 6.88 1.76
CA ARG A 73 1.02 7.83 2.24
C ARG A 73 1.95 7.19 3.26
N GLU A 74 3.20 7.62 3.21
CA GLU A 74 4.18 7.32 4.25
C GLU A 74 3.73 7.96 5.57
N GLN A 75 3.82 7.20 6.66
CA GLN A 75 3.39 7.60 8.01
C GLN A 75 4.58 8.02 8.89
N ASN A 76 5.71 8.33 8.26
CA ASN A 76 6.90 8.95 8.85
C ASN A 76 7.41 10.07 7.92
N ASP A 77 8.44 10.78 8.37
CA ASP A 77 9.02 11.96 7.73
C ASP A 77 10.31 11.65 6.95
N VAL A 78 10.51 10.41 6.48
CA VAL A 78 11.76 10.02 5.77
C VAL A 78 12.05 10.82 4.50
N TYR A 79 11.05 11.52 3.94
CA TYR A 79 11.19 12.45 2.82
C TYR A 79 10.87 13.92 3.18
N GLY A 80 10.81 14.24 4.48
CA GLY A 80 10.46 15.58 4.95
C GLY A 80 9.05 16.01 4.50
N PRO A 81 8.89 17.21 3.88
CA PRO A 81 7.58 17.77 3.54
C PRO A 81 6.94 17.20 2.26
N LEU A 82 7.64 16.31 1.54
CA LEU A 82 7.13 15.78 0.27
C LEU A 82 5.90 14.88 0.48
N PRO A 83 4.97 14.81 -0.49
CA PRO A 83 3.87 13.85 -0.48
C PRO A 83 4.42 12.43 -0.71
N ALA A 84 5.03 11.87 0.32
CA ALA A 84 5.66 10.57 0.28
C ALA A 84 4.64 9.45 0.36
N PHE A 85 4.95 8.38 -0.34
CA PHE A 85 4.19 7.14 -0.31
C PHE A 85 5.07 6.04 0.27
N ASN A 86 4.42 5.00 0.78
CA ASN A 86 5.09 3.81 1.27
C ASN A 86 5.00 2.68 0.22
N GLY A 87 6.09 1.96 -0.01
CA GLY A 87 6.19 0.89 -1.02
C GLY A 87 5.55 -0.44 -0.63
N GLY A 88 5.01 -0.58 0.57
CA GLY A 88 4.53 -1.87 1.09
C GLY A 88 3.19 -2.37 0.53
N VAL A 89 2.35 -1.46 0.01
CA VAL A 89 1.04 -1.80 -0.58
C VAL A 89 0.84 -0.99 -1.85
N GLN A 90 0.63 -1.67 -2.97
CA GLN A 90 0.52 -1.06 -4.30
C GLN A 90 -0.62 -1.69 -5.08
N LEU A 91 -1.48 -0.86 -5.67
CA LEU A 91 -2.48 -1.27 -6.65
C LEU A 91 -2.02 -0.85 -8.03
N LEU A 92 -1.42 -1.77 -8.78
CA LEU A 92 -0.89 -1.49 -10.10
C LEU A 92 -1.96 -1.75 -11.17
N HIS A 93 -2.36 -0.71 -11.89
CA HIS A 93 -3.22 -0.86 -13.06
C HIS A 93 -2.34 -1.08 -14.30
N LEU A 94 -1.80 -2.29 -14.44
CA LEU A 94 -0.83 -2.68 -15.47
C LEU A 94 -1.28 -2.29 -16.89
N ALA A 95 -2.56 -2.49 -17.23
CA ALA A 95 -3.09 -2.08 -18.55
C ALA A 95 -2.92 -0.57 -18.80
N ARG A 96 -3.26 0.29 -17.84
CA ARG A 96 -3.07 1.75 -17.95
C ARG A 96 -1.60 2.14 -17.88
N MET A 97 -0.78 1.45 -17.09
CA MET A 97 0.67 1.68 -17.06
C MET A 97 1.31 1.45 -18.44
N ARG A 98 0.91 0.38 -19.14
CA ARG A 98 1.38 0.05 -20.50
C ARG A 98 1.02 1.13 -21.52
N THR A 99 -0.18 1.70 -21.42
CA THR A 99 -0.67 2.70 -22.39
C THR A 99 -0.43 4.14 -21.97
N SER A 100 0.17 4.41 -20.81
CA SER A 100 0.40 5.76 -20.29
C SER A 100 1.76 6.31 -20.75
N PRO A 101 1.80 7.27 -21.68
CA PRO A 101 3.06 7.87 -22.11
C PRO A 101 3.72 8.66 -20.98
N LEU A 102 2.91 9.21 -20.07
CA LEU A 102 3.38 9.99 -18.94
C LEU A 102 4.11 9.10 -17.93
N TYR A 103 3.56 7.94 -17.61
CA TYR A 103 4.21 6.98 -16.71
C TYR A 103 5.55 6.50 -17.28
N THR A 104 5.57 6.12 -18.56
CA THR A 104 6.81 5.71 -19.26
C THR A 104 7.86 6.82 -19.27
N ARG A 105 7.48 8.08 -19.57
CA ARG A 105 8.41 9.21 -19.53
C ARG A 105 8.97 9.47 -18.14
N MET A 106 8.18 9.28 -17.08
CA MET A 106 8.67 9.45 -15.72
C MET A 106 9.72 8.40 -15.34
N LEU A 107 9.50 7.14 -15.73
CA LEU A 107 10.49 6.08 -15.51
C LEU A 107 11.78 6.32 -16.31
N ASP A 108 11.66 6.75 -17.57
CA ASP A 108 12.80 7.12 -18.40
C ASP A 108 13.55 8.34 -17.84
N TRP A 109 12.85 9.39 -17.41
CA TRP A 109 13.44 10.58 -16.78
C TRP A 109 14.20 10.26 -15.49
N HIS A 110 13.69 9.33 -14.69
CA HIS A 110 14.40 8.86 -13.50
C HIS A 110 15.60 7.96 -13.86
N ALA A 111 15.38 6.93 -14.68
CA ALA A 111 16.42 5.97 -15.08
C ALA A 111 17.59 6.66 -15.80
N SER A 112 17.32 7.64 -16.67
CA SER A 112 18.37 8.37 -17.37
C SER A 112 19.15 9.37 -16.48
N GLY A 113 18.83 9.46 -15.18
CA GLY A 113 19.44 10.42 -14.25
C GLY A 113 18.99 11.87 -14.43
N ARG A 114 18.12 12.18 -15.41
CA ARG A 114 17.63 13.55 -15.68
C ARG A 114 16.81 14.12 -14.53
N SER A 115 16.21 13.25 -13.71
CA SER A 115 15.52 13.68 -12.48
C SER A 115 16.42 14.30 -11.43
N ARG A 116 17.73 14.04 -11.47
CA ARG A 116 18.71 14.41 -10.42
C ARG A 116 18.34 13.89 -9.01
N VAL A 117 17.32 13.03 -8.91
CA VAL A 117 16.92 12.34 -7.68
C VAL A 117 17.49 10.93 -7.74
N ARG A 118 18.25 10.55 -6.71
CA ARG A 118 18.75 9.18 -6.57
C ARG A 118 17.63 8.28 -6.03
N THR A 119 17.60 7.02 -6.48
CA THR A 119 16.70 5.98 -5.92
C THR A 119 16.89 5.84 -4.40
N GLY A 120 18.13 6.03 -3.92
CA GLY A 120 18.42 6.09 -2.49
C GLY A 120 18.25 4.73 -1.81
N ASN A 121 17.70 4.73 -0.59
CA ASN A 121 17.53 3.51 0.21
C ASN A 121 16.22 2.76 -0.10
N TYR A 122 15.20 3.50 -0.55
CA TYR A 122 13.82 3.00 -0.56
C TYR A 122 13.32 2.58 -1.94
N GLY A 123 14.17 2.54 -2.97
CA GLY A 123 13.83 1.85 -4.22
C GLY A 123 12.62 2.43 -4.96
N ASP A 124 11.64 1.58 -5.19
CA ASP A 124 10.35 1.90 -5.80
C ASP A 124 9.60 3.01 -5.07
N GLN A 125 9.66 3.05 -3.74
CA GLN A 125 9.06 4.09 -2.92
C GLN A 125 9.53 5.49 -3.31
N THR A 126 10.82 5.65 -3.57
CA THR A 126 11.40 6.92 -4.04
C THR A 126 10.89 7.27 -5.42
N ILE A 127 10.83 6.28 -6.33
CA ILE A 127 10.37 6.47 -7.71
C ILE A 127 8.90 6.91 -7.73
N TYR A 128 8.05 6.25 -6.95
CA TYR A 128 6.64 6.59 -6.88
C TYR A 128 6.39 7.95 -6.20
N THR A 129 7.15 8.27 -5.16
CA THR A 129 7.09 9.60 -4.53
C THR A 129 7.49 10.70 -5.52
N LEU A 130 8.52 10.47 -6.33
CA LEU A 130 8.92 11.37 -7.42
C LEU A 130 7.82 11.52 -8.49
N ILE A 131 7.18 10.41 -8.88
CA ILE A 131 6.05 10.41 -9.81
C ILE A 131 4.88 11.23 -9.25
N ALA A 132 4.51 11.00 -7.98
CA ALA A 132 3.42 11.72 -7.35
C ALA A 132 3.71 13.22 -7.21
N TYR A 133 4.96 13.58 -6.91
CA TYR A 133 5.38 14.98 -6.80
C TYR A 133 5.27 15.72 -8.15
N GLN A 134 5.68 15.10 -9.25
CA GLN A 134 5.63 15.73 -10.58
C GLN A 134 4.24 15.63 -11.24
N HIS A 135 3.56 14.50 -11.06
CA HIS A 135 2.30 14.17 -11.73
C HIS A 135 1.37 13.39 -10.82
N GLY A 136 0.83 14.05 -9.79
CA GLY A 136 -0.05 13.45 -8.80
C GLY A 136 -1.27 12.71 -9.36
N LEU A 137 -1.76 13.08 -10.55
CA LEU A 137 -2.89 12.41 -11.22
C LEU A 137 -2.59 10.98 -11.68
N LEU A 138 -1.31 10.59 -11.76
CA LEU A 138 -0.92 9.19 -12.00
C LEU A 138 -1.15 8.30 -10.76
N VAL A 139 -1.32 8.90 -9.58
CA VAL A 139 -1.42 8.21 -8.30
C VAL A 139 -2.82 8.36 -7.72
N HIS A 140 -3.53 7.24 -7.60
CA HIS A 140 -4.70 7.16 -6.74
C HIS A 140 -4.23 7.03 -5.28
N ARG A 141 -4.69 7.92 -4.42
CA ARG A 141 -4.31 7.90 -3.01
C ARG A 141 -5.28 7.03 -2.21
N LEU A 142 -4.78 5.88 -1.78
CA LEU A 142 -5.49 4.95 -0.91
C LEU A 142 -5.63 5.51 0.51
N GLY A 143 -6.67 5.06 1.20
CA GLY A 143 -6.87 5.29 2.63
C GLY A 143 -5.71 4.73 3.47
N CYS A 144 -5.45 5.36 4.62
CA CYS A 144 -4.36 4.95 5.51
C CYS A 144 -4.57 3.57 6.13
N GLU A 145 -5.81 3.08 6.18
CA GLU A 145 -6.19 1.74 6.60
C GLU A 145 -5.60 0.65 5.73
N TRP A 146 -5.28 0.96 4.46
CA TRP A 146 -4.78 -0.01 3.50
C TRP A 146 -3.26 -0.21 3.59
N ASN A 147 -2.55 0.50 4.45
CA ASN A 147 -1.14 0.27 4.77
C ASN A 147 -0.80 0.98 6.08
N ARG A 148 -1.29 0.42 7.20
CA ARG A 148 -1.04 0.97 8.53
C ARG A 148 0.37 0.62 8.97
N GLN A 149 1.26 1.59 9.03
CA GLN A 149 2.70 1.36 9.22
C GLN A 149 3.11 1.44 10.69
N LEU A 150 3.90 0.47 11.15
CA LEU A 150 4.53 0.47 12.47
C LEU A 150 5.77 1.38 12.51
N ALA A 151 5.58 2.68 12.35
CA ALA A 151 6.65 3.67 12.48
C ALA A 151 6.88 4.06 13.97
N TYR A 152 7.66 3.27 14.71
CA TYR A 152 7.97 3.58 16.12
C TYR A 152 9.05 4.65 16.31
N ILE A 153 9.81 4.96 15.26
CA ILE A 153 11.01 5.82 15.32
C ILE A 153 10.64 7.32 15.26
N HIS A 154 9.51 7.68 14.64
CA HIS A 154 9.07 9.08 14.50
C HIS A 154 7.55 9.27 14.67
N PRO A 155 6.98 9.13 15.89
CA PRO A 155 5.57 9.38 16.14
C PRO A 155 5.28 10.88 16.03
N ARG A 156 4.80 11.33 14.86
CA ARG A 156 4.24 12.68 14.63
C ARG A 156 2.91 12.59 13.89
N GLU A 157 2.30 13.74 13.62
CA GLU A 157 1.00 13.99 12.97
C GLU A 157 0.69 13.06 11.76
N TYR A 158 1.71 12.64 11.00
CA TYR A 158 1.60 11.73 9.85
C TYR A 158 1.14 10.29 10.19
N SER A 159 1.25 9.88 11.44
CA SER A 159 0.85 8.55 11.92
C SER A 159 -0.65 8.44 12.23
N PHE A 160 -1.38 9.56 12.24
CA PHE A 160 -2.81 9.53 12.53
C PHE A 160 -3.59 8.89 11.39
N CYS A 161 -4.34 7.85 11.74
CA CYS A 161 -5.26 7.19 10.85
C CYS A 161 -6.51 6.80 11.65
N SER A 162 -7.63 7.45 11.33
CA SER A 162 -8.90 7.27 12.05
C SER A 162 -9.66 6.01 11.63
N GLN A 163 -9.33 5.45 10.47
CA GLN A 163 -9.99 4.27 9.94
C GLN A 163 -9.47 2.98 10.61
N PRO A 164 -10.34 1.99 10.84
CA PRO A 164 -9.93 0.64 11.24
C PRO A 164 -9.02 0.02 10.17
N CYS A 165 -7.99 -0.72 10.58
CA CYS A 165 -6.99 -1.24 9.65
C CYS A 165 -7.59 -2.28 8.71
N GLY A 166 -7.28 -2.15 7.42
CA GLY A 166 -7.43 -3.21 6.44
C GLY A 166 -6.16 -4.06 6.35
N LEU A 167 -5.01 -3.39 6.28
CA LEU A 167 -3.69 -4.01 6.29
C LEU A 167 -2.81 -3.34 7.34
N LEU A 168 -2.13 -4.16 8.14
CA LEU A 168 -1.08 -3.69 9.03
C LEU A 168 0.28 -4.05 8.42
N HIS A 169 1.16 -3.07 8.35
CA HIS A 169 2.50 -3.20 7.79
C HIS A 169 3.53 -3.15 8.90
N THR A 170 4.19 -4.29 9.12
CA THR A 170 5.19 -4.48 10.17
C THR A 170 6.60 -4.09 9.71
N ASN A 171 6.69 -2.89 9.11
CA ASN A 171 7.93 -2.32 8.60
C ASN A 171 8.99 -2.09 9.70
N TYR A 172 10.21 -1.73 9.29
CA TYR A 172 11.36 -1.50 10.19
C TYR A 172 11.85 -2.75 10.93
N GLY A 173 11.78 -3.93 10.28
CA GLY A 173 12.29 -5.18 10.86
C GLY A 173 11.41 -5.75 11.96
N LEU A 174 10.13 -5.37 11.98
CA LEU A 174 9.13 -5.86 12.92
C LEU A 174 8.36 -7.06 12.38
N SER A 175 8.88 -7.79 11.39
CA SER A 175 8.22 -8.96 10.80
C SER A 175 7.86 -10.05 11.81
N TRP A 176 8.60 -10.17 12.92
CA TRP A 176 8.26 -11.07 14.02
C TRP A 176 6.90 -10.74 14.67
N VAL A 177 6.51 -9.47 14.63
CA VAL A 177 5.18 -9.00 15.07
C VAL A 177 4.11 -9.50 14.12
N GLY A 178 4.35 -9.39 12.81
CA GLY A 178 3.45 -9.91 11.79
C GLY A 178 3.33 -11.44 11.86
N LYS A 179 4.44 -12.14 12.15
CA LYS A 179 4.44 -13.58 12.38
C LYS A 179 3.51 -13.95 13.55
N ALA A 180 3.69 -13.29 14.69
CA ALA A 180 2.85 -13.55 15.85
C ALA A 180 1.38 -13.16 15.58
N ALA A 181 1.13 -12.15 14.72
CA ALA A 181 -0.22 -11.84 14.26
C ALA A 181 -0.85 -13.00 13.54
N HIS A 182 -0.14 -13.58 12.58
CA HIS A 182 -0.61 -14.73 11.83
C HIS A 182 -0.81 -15.97 12.71
N GLU A 183 0.10 -16.25 13.64
CA GLU A 183 -0.04 -17.35 14.63
C GLU A 183 -1.32 -17.22 15.47
N HIS A 184 -1.83 -16.00 15.64
CA HIS A 184 -3.04 -15.67 16.37
C HIS A 184 -4.23 -15.31 15.45
N ASN A 185 -4.23 -15.81 14.21
CA ASN A 185 -5.29 -15.63 13.18
C ASN A 185 -5.50 -14.19 12.71
N ALA A 186 -4.60 -13.26 13.06
CA ALA A 186 -4.67 -11.84 12.76
C ALA A 186 -6.03 -11.17 13.10
N SER A 187 -6.86 -11.83 13.91
CA SER A 187 -8.22 -11.40 14.19
C SER A 187 -8.21 -10.34 15.28
N CYS A 188 -9.11 -9.37 15.15
CA CYS A 188 -9.21 -8.32 16.15
C CYS A 188 -9.61 -8.83 17.53
N ASP A 189 -10.39 -9.91 17.60
CA ASP A 189 -10.75 -10.54 18.88
C ASP A 189 -9.55 -11.19 19.54
N THR A 190 -8.74 -11.94 18.77
CA THR A 190 -7.53 -12.58 19.29
C THR A 190 -6.54 -11.53 19.79
N TRP A 191 -6.31 -10.49 18.99
CA TRP A 191 -5.38 -9.42 19.36
C TRP A 191 -5.87 -8.58 20.54
N ALA A 192 -7.17 -8.33 20.63
CA ALA A 192 -7.75 -7.68 21.81
C ALA A 192 -7.60 -8.56 23.06
N ALA A 193 -7.71 -9.89 22.94
CA ALA A 193 -7.46 -10.81 24.05
C ALA A 193 -5.99 -10.80 24.49
N ILE A 194 -5.06 -10.82 23.54
CA ILE A 194 -3.61 -10.74 23.78
C ILE A 194 -3.21 -9.41 24.45
N ALA A 195 -3.77 -8.30 23.96
CA ALA A 195 -3.55 -6.98 24.55
C ALA A 195 -3.99 -6.92 26.03
N ARG A 196 -5.09 -7.60 26.37
CA ARG A 196 -5.61 -7.69 27.75
C ARG A 196 -4.80 -8.65 28.63
N SER A 197 -4.35 -9.78 28.09
CA SER A 197 -3.66 -10.83 28.85
C SER A 197 -2.22 -10.48 29.22
N LYS A 198 -1.63 -9.44 28.61
CA LYS A 198 -0.19 -9.15 28.63
C LYS A 198 0.68 -10.33 28.15
N SER A 199 0.11 -11.39 27.57
CA SER A 199 0.84 -12.64 27.24
C SER A 199 1.73 -12.51 26.00
N PHE A 200 1.68 -11.37 25.30
CA PHE A 200 2.56 -11.06 24.17
C PHE A 200 3.99 -10.69 24.60
N GLU A 201 4.45 -11.13 25.77
CA GLU A 201 5.83 -10.86 26.19
C GLU A 201 6.80 -11.70 25.37
N ASN A 202 7.05 -11.31 24.13
CA ASN A 202 8.36 -11.52 23.55
C ASN A 202 9.35 -10.72 24.43
N LYS A 203 9.93 -11.39 25.43
CA LYS A 203 10.80 -10.78 26.44
C LYS A 203 12.07 -10.14 25.85
N THR A 204 12.35 -10.39 24.56
CA THR A 204 13.48 -9.77 23.84
C THR A 204 13.18 -8.36 23.33
N ALA A 205 11.90 -7.97 23.17
CA ALA A 205 11.53 -6.65 22.68
C ALA A 205 11.49 -5.61 23.82
N PRO A 206 12.06 -4.39 23.63
CA PRO A 206 12.01 -3.34 24.63
C PRO A 206 10.58 -3.02 25.08
N ALA A 207 10.38 -2.77 26.38
CA ALA A 207 9.05 -2.53 26.96
C ALA A 207 8.28 -1.39 26.28
N LYS A 208 8.97 -0.35 25.81
CA LYS A 208 8.37 0.77 25.06
C LYS A 208 7.79 0.31 23.72
N LEU A 209 8.51 -0.54 22.99
CA LEU A 209 8.05 -1.10 21.72
C LEU A 209 6.83 -2.01 21.95
N ARG A 210 6.85 -2.85 22.99
CA ARG A 210 5.70 -3.69 23.37
C ARG A 210 4.44 -2.86 23.63
N LYS A 211 4.54 -1.78 24.41
CA LYS A 211 3.40 -0.86 24.68
C LYS A 211 2.88 -0.20 23.41
N LEU A 212 3.79 0.26 22.54
CA LEU A 212 3.42 0.92 21.28
C LEU A 212 2.70 -0.05 20.35
N MET A 213 3.16 -1.30 20.25
CA MET A 213 2.50 -2.34 19.48
C MET A 213 1.09 -2.64 20.00
N VAL A 214 0.93 -2.86 21.31
CA VAL A 214 -0.40 -3.10 21.90
C VAL A 214 -1.36 -1.94 21.60
N SER A 215 -0.90 -0.70 21.71
CA SER A 215 -1.69 0.48 21.36
C SER A 215 -2.03 0.51 19.87
N HIS A 216 -1.04 0.31 18.99
CA HIS A 216 -1.21 0.41 17.55
C HIS A 216 -2.15 -0.67 16.99
N PHE A 217 -2.02 -1.92 17.45
CA PHE A 217 -2.96 -2.99 17.11
C PHE A 217 -4.34 -2.77 17.71
N GLY A 218 -4.42 -2.30 18.96
CA GLY A 218 -5.68 -1.94 19.59
C GLY A 218 -6.43 -0.91 18.74
N ASP A 219 -5.74 0.12 18.26
CA ASP A 219 -6.27 1.15 17.37
C ASP A 219 -6.76 0.58 16.03
N CYS A 220 -6.00 -0.34 15.43
CA CYS A 220 -6.39 -1.04 14.19
C CYS A 220 -7.72 -1.76 14.30
N CYS A 221 -8.01 -2.26 15.50
CA CYS A 221 -9.16 -3.09 15.80
C CYS A 221 -10.31 -2.36 16.48
N ARG A 222 -10.20 -1.05 16.69
CA ARG A 222 -11.35 -0.25 17.11
C ARG A 222 -12.36 -0.22 15.96
N ALA A 223 -13.60 -0.62 16.23
CA ALA A 223 -14.70 -0.34 15.32
C ALA A 223 -14.68 1.16 15.01
N ALA A 224 -14.90 1.53 13.74
CA ALA A 224 -15.05 2.93 13.37
C ALA A 224 -16.10 3.52 14.30
N ARG A 225 -15.72 4.49 15.16
CA ARG A 225 -16.73 5.20 15.94
C ARG A 225 -17.68 5.79 14.90
N PRO A 226 -18.99 5.50 14.94
CA PRO A 226 -19.92 6.25 14.12
C PRO A 226 -19.63 7.71 14.43
N SER A 227 -19.37 8.49 13.39
CA SER A 227 -19.18 9.93 13.50
C SER A 227 -20.42 10.46 14.22
N SER A 228 -20.28 10.77 15.51
CA SER A 228 -21.30 11.43 16.29
C SER A 228 -21.33 12.90 15.86
N ILE A 229 -21.62 13.14 14.58
CA ILE A 229 -22.29 14.35 14.17
C ILE A 229 -23.76 14.04 14.42
N SER A 230 -24.24 14.44 15.59
CA SER A 230 -25.67 14.55 15.87
C SER A 230 -26.26 15.58 14.93
N LEU A 231 -26.54 15.21 13.69
CA LEU A 231 -27.59 15.85 12.91
C LEU A 231 -28.89 15.24 13.41
N THR A 232 -29.48 15.87 14.41
CA THR A 232 -30.89 15.67 14.72
C THR A 232 -31.69 15.93 13.43
N PRO A 233 -32.40 14.95 12.87
CA PRO A 233 -33.28 15.22 11.75
C PRO A 233 -34.47 15.99 12.31
N LYS A 234 -34.62 17.26 11.94
CA LYS A 234 -35.93 17.92 12.05
C LYS A 234 -36.88 17.15 11.12
N VAL A 235 -37.73 16.33 11.74
CA VAL A 235 -38.83 15.65 11.08
C VAL A 235 -39.80 16.70 10.55
N SER A 236 -39.83 16.91 9.24
CA SER A 236 -40.99 17.49 8.55
C SER A 236 -41.73 16.35 7.85
N HIS A 237 -43.00 16.19 8.22
CA HIS A 237 -43.90 15.23 7.61
C HIS A 237 -44.20 15.63 6.15
N SER A 238 -43.88 14.77 5.19
CA SER A 238 -44.62 14.72 3.93
C SER A 238 -44.62 13.30 3.33
N ARG A 239 -45.60 13.05 2.47
CA ARG A 239 -46.33 11.79 2.27
C ARG A 239 -45.55 10.66 1.59
N ARG A 240 -45.93 9.42 1.95
CA ARG A 240 -45.57 8.15 1.32
C ARG A 240 -45.95 8.11 -0.16
N THR A 241 -45.01 7.68 -1.01
CA THR A 241 -45.31 7.00 -2.28
C THR A 241 -44.42 5.76 -2.44
N ARG A 242 -45.06 4.61 -2.66
CA ARG A 242 -44.43 3.31 -2.94
C ARG A 242 -43.77 3.34 -4.33
N ALA A 243 -42.55 2.81 -4.45
CA ALA A 243 -41.99 2.36 -5.72
C ALA A 243 -41.53 0.90 -5.60
N LYS A 244 -41.89 0.11 -6.61
CA LYS A 244 -41.70 -1.34 -6.75
C LYS A 244 -40.22 -1.71 -6.90
N TRP A 245 -39.83 -2.79 -6.24
CA TRP A 245 -38.60 -3.53 -6.51
C TRP A 245 -38.76 -4.33 -7.82
N VAL A 246 -37.84 -4.15 -8.76
CA VAL A 246 -37.66 -5.02 -9.93
C VAL A 246 -36.23 -5.51 -9.88
N GLY A 247 -36.06 -6.83 -9.76
CA GLY A 247 -34.76 -7.47 -9.61
C GLY A 247 -33.93 -7.36 -10.89
N SER A 248 -32.63 -7.11 -10.73
CA SER A 248 -31.64 -7.23 -11.79
C SER A 248 -30.65 -8.34 -11.44
N HIS A 249 -30.48 -9.25 -12.40
CA HIS A 249 -29.49 -10.32 -12.40
C HIS A 249 -28.06 -9.77 -12.29
N SER A 250 -27.20 -10.45 -11.53
CA SER A 250 -25.77 -10.15 -11.42
C SER A 250 -24.97 -11.16 -12.25
N PRO A 251 -24.13 -10.73 -13.21
CA PRO A 251 -23.17 -11.60 -13.86
C PRO A 251 -21.74 -11.08 -13.66
N ASP A 252 -21.16 -11.22 -12.47
CA ASP A 252 -19.74 -10.92 -12.29
C ASP A 252 -18.99 -12.07 -11.61
N LYS A 253 -18.38 -12.92 -12.45
CA LYS A 253 -17.23 -13.75 -12.07
C LYS A 253 -15.95 -12.97 -12.36
N HIS A 254 -15.57 -12.05 -11.48
CA HIS A 254 -14.22 -11.49 -11.50
C HIS A 254 -13.28 -12.41 -10.72
N SER A 255 -12.38 -13.10 -11.44
CA SER A 255 -11.27 -13.82 -10.83
C SER A 255 -10.29 -12.81 -10.24
N VAL A 256 -10.12 -12.82 -8.92
CA VAL A 256 -9.07 -12.06 -8.25
C VAL A 256 -7.76 -12.83 -8.44
N THR A 257 -6.92 -12.39 -9.37
CA THR A 257 -5.57 -12.93 -9.53
C THR A 257 -4.65 -12.24 -8.52
N THR A 258 -4.44 -12.86 -7.37
CA THR A 258 -3.43 -12.42 -6.40
C THR A 258 -2.09 -13.03 -6.79
N VAL A 259 -1.14 -12.20 -7.25
CA VAL A 259 0.25 -12.63 -7.45
C VAL A 259 1.10 -12.00 -6.35
N ILE A 260 1.55 -12.80 -5.39
CA ILE A 260 2.54 -12.37 -4.38
C ILE A 260 3.92 -12.59 -5.00
N ILE A 261 4.56 -11.53 -5.48
CA ILE A 261 5.93 -11.59 -6.03
C ILE A 261 6.90 -11.19 -4.93
N THR A 262 7.53 -12.17 -4.28
CA THR A 262 8.42 -11.90 -3.14
C THR A 262 9.87 -11.63 -3.56
N HIS A 263 10.40 -12.19 -4.66
CA HIS A 263 11.71 -11.84 -5.22
C HIS A 263 11.86 -12.26 -6.69
N LEU A 264 12.37 -11.36 -7.54
CA LEU A 264 12.86 -11.68 -8.89
C LEU A 264 14.39 -11.63 -8.88
N HIS A 265 15.04 -12.69 -9.35
CA HIS A 265 16.49 -12.73 -9.51
C HIS A 265 16.94 -11.79 -10.64
N THR A 266 18.05 -11.08 -10.41
CA THR A 266 18.67 -10.18 -11.38
C THR A 266 19.19 -10.96 -12.59
N VAL A 267 18.66 -10.66 -13.78
CA VAL A 267 19.17 -11.19 -15.05
C VAL A 267 20.33 -10.31 -15.52
N ASN A 268 21.50 -10.91 -15.77
CA ASN A 268 22.63 -10.24 -16.42
C ASN A 268 22.24 -9.91 -17.88
N ALA A 269 22.02 -8.62 -18.18
CA ALA A 269 21.90 -8.12 -19.54
C ALA A 269 23.12 -7.23 -19.84
N LYS A 270 23.70 -7.38 -21.03
CA LYS A 270 24.77 -6.52 -21.53
C LYS A 270 24.28 -5.07 -21.63
N ALA A 271 25.25 -4.15 -21.54
CA ALA A 271 25.07 -2.70 -21.41
C ALA A 271 23.94 -2.12 -22.25
N CYS A 272 23.13 -1.26 -21.61
CA CYS A 272 22.65 -0.03 -22.22
C CYS A 272 23.81 0.96 -22.32
#